data_AF-A0A4W5RN93-F1
#
_entry.id   AF-A0A4W5RN93-F1
#
_cell.length_a   1.000
_cell.length_b   1.000
_cell.length_c   1.000
_cell.angle_alpha   90.00
_cell.angle_beta   90.00
_cell.angle_gamma   90.00
#
_symmetry.space_group_name_H-M   'P 1'
#
loop_
_entity.id
_entity.type
_entity.pdbx_description
1 polymer ?
#
loop_
_entity_poly.entity_id
_entity_poly.type
_entity_poly.pdbx_seq_one_letter_code
_entity_poly.pdbx_strand_id
1 'polypeptide(L)'
;YVCHSEDEWNDHVVRNASLYNKAFVEQFEETPLLVAVLTYVGYGILTIFGYLRDFLRHWGMEKCHVAREREEQKDFVPLYQDFENFYTRNLYMRIRDNWNRPICSVPGAKMDLLERASKDYNWTFQHTGKVVKDVINMGSYNYLGFAENTGRCADAATESTHEYGVGVGSTRYEMGNLDLHEDLEQLVARFLGVESSMAFGMGFATNSMNIPALAGKGCLILSDELNHASLVLGARLSGSIIRVFKHNNMVSLEKLLRDAIVHGQPRTRRPWKKILILVEGIYR
;
A
#
# COMPACT_ATOMS: atom_id res chain seq x y z
N TYR A 1 18.83 9.05 31.93
CA TYR A 1 18.73 10.53 31.84
C TYR A 1 20.09 11.11 31.58
N VAL A 2 20.48 11.16 30.30
CA VAL A 2 21.57 12.01 29.82
C VAL A 2 20.85 13.09 29.02
N CYS A 3 20.90 14.31 29.51
CA CYS A 3 20.28 15.47 28.88
C CYS A 3 21.24 15.88 27.76
N HIS A 4 20.91 15.58 26.50
CA HIS A 4 21.58 16.21 25.37
C HIS A 4 21.26 17.70 25.44
N SER A 5 22.30 18.55 25.41
CA SER A 5 22.15 20.00 25.39
C SER A 5 21.38 20.43 24.15
N GLU A 6 20.47 21.41 24.29
CA GLU A 6 19.72 22.02 23.17
C GLU A 6 20.63 22.43 21.99
N ASP A 7 21.90 22.73 22.29
CA ASP A 7 22.93 23.06 21.30
C ASP A 7 23.31 21.90 20.37
N GLU A 8 23.36 20.65 20.84
CA GLU A 8 23.68 19.48 19.99
C GLU A 8 22.52 19.16 19.03
N TRP A 9 21.28 19.31 19.49
CA TRP A 9 20.08 19.19 18.65
C TRP A 9 20.03 20.28 17.58
N ASN A 10 20.31 21.52 17.95
CA ASN A 10 20.35 22.63 17.00
C ASN A 10 21.46 22.46 15.96
N ASP A 11 22.64 21.96 16.34
CA ASP A 11 23.76 21.79 15.40
C ASP A 11 23.48 20.69 14.36
N HIS A 12 22.77 19.62 14.73
CA HIS A 12 22.31 18.58 13.79
C HIS A 12 21.22 19.09 12.83
N VAL A 13 20.28 19.91 13.30
CA VAL A 13 19.23 20.52 12.48
C VAL A 13 19.83 21.53 11.50
N VAL A 14 20.77 22.36 11.96
CA VAL A 14 21.44 23.38 11.14
C VAL A 14 22.36 22.77 10.07
N ARG A 15 23.09 21.69 10.39
CA ARG A 15 23.94 20.99 9.39
C ARG A 15 23.14 20.29 8.30
N ASN A 16 21.94 19.78 8.62
CA ASN A 16 21.05 19.17 7.63
C ASN A 16 20.28 20.22 6.81
N ALA A 17 20.00 21.40 7.36
CA ALA A 17 19.31 22.48 6.64
C ALA A 17 20.04 22.90 5.34
N SER A 18 21.37 22.81 5.28
CA SER A 18 22.12 23.14 4.06
C SER A 18 21.94 22.13 2.92
N LEU A 19 21.60 20.87 3.22
CA LEU A 19 21.27 19.86 2.21
C LEU A 19 19.90 20.13 1.56
N TYR A 20 18.95 20.67 2.33
CA TYR A 20 17.62 21.06 1.86
C TYR A 20 17.58 22.44 1.15
N ASN A 21 18.65 23.24 1.25
CA ASN A 21 18.75 24.57 0.61
C ASN A 21 19.16 24.53 -0.87
N LYS A 22 19.53 23.38 -1.43
CA LYS A 22 19.71 23.26 -2.88
C LYS A 22 18.34 23.13 -3.54
N ALA A 23 18.03 24.02 -4.48
CA ALA A 23 16.90 23.84 -5.38
C ALA A 23 17.07 22.52 -6.14
N PHE A 24 16.36 21.48 -5.70
CA PHE A 24 16.31 20.19 -6.36
C PHE A 24 15.44 20.33 -7.61
N VAL A 25 16.06 20.24 -8.79
CA VAL A 25 15.35 20.26 -10.08
C VAL A 25 14.86 18.85 -10.36
N GLU A 26 13.62 18.60 -9.97
CA GLU A 26 12.95 17.33 -10.20
C GLU A 26 12.36 17.31 -11.62
N GLN A 27 12.93 16.47 -12.50
CA GLN A 27 12.35 16.17 -13.81
C GLN A 27 11.41 14.96 -13.67
N PHE A 28 10.20 15.17 -13.14
CA PHE A 28 9.11 14.30 -13.53
C PHE A 28 8.60 14.80 -14.88
N GLU A 29 8.79 14.01 -15.93
CA GLU A 29 8.06 14.24 -17.17
C GLU A 29 6.57 14.12 -16.87
N GLU A 30 5.83 15.22 -17.03
CA GLU A 30 4.38 15.14 -17.06
C GLU A 30 3.99 14.11 -18.12
N THR A 31 3.08 13.19 -17.76
CA THR A 31 2.63 12.15 -18.69
C THR A 31 2.20 12.80 -20.00
N PRO A 32 2.85 12.49 -21.13
CA PRO A 32 2.51 13.10 -22.40
C PRO A 32 1.03 12.91 -22.67
N LEU A 33 0.33 13.96 -23.12
CA LEU A 33 -1.12 13.91 -23.33
C LEU A 33 -1.54 12.74 -24.22
N LEU A 34 -0.72 12.41 -25.22
CA LEU A 34 -0.93 11.26 -26.08
C LEU A 34 -0.97 9.95 -25.30
N VAL A 35 -0.03 9.73 -24.37
CA VAL A 35 0.02 8.52 -23.54
C VAL A 35 -1.24 8.45 -22.67
N ALA A 36 -1.60 9.56 -22.00
CA ALA A 36 -2.80 9.61 -21.18
C ALA A 36 -4.07 9.27 -22.00
N VAL A 37 -4.24 9.89 -23.17
CA VAL A 37 -5.38 9.64 -24.07
C VAL A 37 -5.39 8.17 -24.53
N LEU A 38 -4.27 7.63 -24.98
CA LEU A 38 -4.17 6.24 -25.42
C LEU A 38 -4.50 5.26 -24.27
N THR A 39 -4.04 5.56 -23.04
CA THR A 39 -4.39 4.77 -21.86
C THR A 39 -5.90 4.80 -21.60
N TYR A 40 -6.53 5.97 -21.60
CA TYR A 40 -7.99 6.07 -21.39
C TYR A 40 -8.79 5.41 -22.51
N VAL A 41 -8.37 5.55 -23.77
CA VAL A 41 -8.98 4.86 -24.91
C VAL A 41 -8.84 3.34 -24.76
N GLY A 42 -7.67 2.85 -24.36
CA GLY A 42 -7.44 1.44 -24.08
C GLY A 42 -8.36 0.90 -23.00
N TYR A 43 -8.50 1.62 -21.87
CA TYR A 43 -9.46 1.28 -20.82
C TYR A 43 -10.91 1.29 -21.31
N GLY A 44 -11.28 2.29 -22.11
CA GLY A 44 -12.62 2.39 -22.71
C GLY A 44 -12.93 1.20 -23.61
N ILE A 45 -12.01 0.85 -24.52
CA ILE A 45 -12.13 -0.31 -25.41
C ILE A 45 -12.28 -1.60 -24.58
N LEU A 46 -11.40 -1.84 -23.61
CA LEU A 46 -11.46 -3.03 -22.77
C LEU A 46 -12.79 -3.13 -22.00
N THR A 47 -13.31 -1.99 -21.53
CA THR A 47 -14.59 -1.93 -20.82
C THR A 47 -15.76 -2.24 -21.75
N ILE A 48 -15.81 -1.65 -22.95
CA ILE A 48 -16.84 -1.93 -23.96
C ILE A 48 -16.83 -3.41 -24.34
N PHE A 49 -15.65 -3.98 -24.61
CA PHE A 49 -15.51 -5.41 -24.91
C PHE A 49 -15.92 -6.28 -23.71
N GLY A 50 -15.64 -5.85 -22.48
CA GLY A 50 -16.10 -6.54 -21.27
C GLY A 50 -17.64 -6.62 -21.21
N TYR A 51 -18.33 -5.50 -21.44
CA TYR A 51 -19.80 -5.48 -21.44
C TYR A 51 -20.39 -6.28 -22.60
N LEU A 52 -19.81 -6.19 -23.79
CA LEU A 52 -20.22 -7.00 -24.93
C LEU A 52 -20.12 -8.50 -24.63
N ARG A 53 -19.03 -8.94 -23.99
CA ARG A 53 -18.87 -10.35 -23.59
C ARG A 53 -19.89 -10.77 -22.55
N ASP A 54 -20.19 -9.93 -21.57
CA ASP A 54 -21.24 -10.23 -20.59
C ASP A 54 -22.62 -10.34 -21.25
N PHE A 55 -22.90 -9.50 -22.25
CA PHE A 55 -24.08 -9.63 -23.09
C PHE A 55 -24.11 -10.96 -23.87
N LEU A 56 -23.00 -11.34 -24.52
CA LEU A 56 -22.90 -12.62 -25.25
C LEU A 56 -23.04 -13.84 -24.32
N ARG A 57 -22.57 -13.76 -23.07
CA ARG A 57 -22.76 -14.80 -22.04
C ARG A 57 -24.21 -14.89 -21.58
N HIS A 58 -24.90 -13.76 -21.47
CA HIS A 58 -26.33 -13.73 -21.17
C HIS A 58 -27.15 -14.45 -22.26
N TRP A 59 -26.71 -14.31 -23.52
CA TRP A 59 -27.30 -14.99 -24.68
C TRP A 59 -26.78 -16.41 -24.91
N GLY A 60 -25.92 -16.95 -24.03
CA GLY A 60 -25.40 -18.32 -24.11
C GLY A 60 -24.37 -18.58 -25.22
N MET A 61 -23.90 -17.52 -25.91
CA MET A 61 -22.93 -17.65 -27.00
C MET A 61 -21.49 -17.83 -26.50
N GLU A 62 -21.19 -17.38 -25.28
CA GLU A 62 -19.87 -17.50 -24.66
C GLU A 62 -19.93 -18.29 -23.35
N LYS A 63 -18.97 -19.20 -23.15
CA LYS A 63 -18.84 -19.98 -21.91
C LYS A 63 -18.40 -19.08 -20.76
N CYS A 64 -19.15 -19.11 -19.66
CA CYS A 64 -18.76 -18.46 -18.42
C CYS A 64 -17.94 -19.44 -17.58
N HIS A 65 -16.64 -19.18 -17.43
CA HIS A 65 -15.75 -19.97 -16.58
C HIS A 65 -15.82 -19.56 -15.10
N VAL A 66 -16.59 -18.52 -14.78
CA VAL A 66 -16.79 -18.03 -13.40
C VAL A 66 -17.70 -19.00 -12.69
N ALA A 67 -17.36 -19.35 -11.44
CA ALA A 67 -18.30 -19.99 -10.54
C ALA A 67 -19.55 -19.09 -10.39
N ARG A 68 -20.71 -19.59 -10.82
CA ARG A 68 -21.97 -18.89 -10.55
C ARG A 68 -22.30 -19.11 -9.07
N GLU A 69 -22.74 -18.04 -8.41
CA GLU A 69 -23.33 -18.17 -7.08
C GLU A 69 -24.46 -19.20 -7.13
N ARG A 70 -24.46 -20.11 -6.15
CA ARG A 70 -25.54 -21.08 -6.01
C ARG A 70 -26.83 -20.34 -5.70
N GLU A 71 -27.98 -20.90 -6.08
CA GLU A 71 -29.28 -20.26 -5.80
C GLU A 71 -29.46 -19.94 -4.31
N GLU A 72 -28.99 -20.85 -3.44
CA GLU A 72 -28.98 -20.73 -1.98
C GLU A 72 -28.14 -19.56 -1.44
N GLN A 73 -27.25 -18.98 -2.25
CA GLN A 73 -26.32 -17.93 -1.86
C GLN A 73 -26.75 -16.54 -2.32
N LYS A 74 -27.80 -16.43 -3.14
CA LYS A 74 -28.28 -15.16 -3.71
C LYS A 74 -28.87 -14.20 -2.66
N ASP A 75 -29.32 -14.74 -1.52
CA ASP A 75 -29.89 -13.94 -0.42
C ASP A 75 -28.81 -13.32 0.49
N PHE A 76 -27.53 -13.68 0.31
CA PHE A 76 -26.44 -13.09 1.07
C PHE A 76 -26.02 -11.74 0.47
N VAL A 77 -25.53 -10.85 1.34
CA VAL A 77 -24.94 -9.58 0.89
C VAL A 77 -23.73 -9.89 0.00
N PRO A 78 -23.65 -9.36 -1.23
CA PRO A 78 -22.53 -9.59 -2.11
C PRO A 78 -21.22 -9.13 -1.45
N LEU A 79 -20.19 -9.96 -1.52
CA LEU A 79 -18.86 -9.60 -0.98
C LEU A 79 -18.18 -8.49 -1.81
N TYR A 80 -18.55 -8.36 -3.08
CA TYR A 80 -17.96 -7.42 -4.03
C TYR A 80 -19.02 -6.56 -4.68
N GLN A 81 -18.64 -5.34 -5.07
CA GLN A 81 -19.51 -4.49 -5.86
C GLN A 81 -19.64 -5.00 -7.31
N ASP A 82 -20.72 -4.63 -8.00
CA ASP A 82 -20.99 -5.07 -9.38
C ASP A 82 -19.83 -4.78 -10.34
N PHE A 83 -19.19 -3.60 -10.19
CA PHE A 83 -18.05 -3.23 -11.02
C PHE A 83 -16.80 -4.05 -10.71
N GLU A 84 -16.55 -4.42 -9.46
CA GLU A 84 -15.41 -5.28 -9.09
C GLU A 84 -15.57 -6.67 -9.67
N ASN A 85 -16.79 -7.21 -9.64
CA ASN A 85 -17.14 -8.48 -10.29
C ASN A 85 -16.91 -8.40 -11.80
N PHE A 86 -17.38 -7.33 -12.44
CA PHE A 86 -17.14 -7.07 -13.85
C PHE A 86 -15.65 -6.99 -14.18
N TYR A 87 -14.90 -6.16 -13.44
CA TYR A 87 -13.47 -5.94 -13.63
C TYR A 87 -12.70 -7.24 -13.47
N THR A 88 -12.99 -7.99 -12.40
CA THR A 88 -12.32 -9.26 -12.12
C THR A 88 -12.54 -10.23 -13.28
N ARG A 89 -13.79 -10.44 -13.66
CA ARG A 89 -14.20 -11.41 -14.68
C ARG A 89 -13.67 -11.09 -16.08
N ASN A 90 -13.65 -9.82 -16.47
CA ASN A 90 -13.41 -9.42 -17.85
C ASN A 90 -12.01 -8.85 -18.09
N LEU A 91 -11.44 -8.15 -17.11
CA LEU A 91 -10.15 -7.47 -17.23
C LEU A 91 -9.06 -8.20 -16.44
N TYR A 92 -9.20 -8.30 -15.12
CA TYR A 92 -8.16 -8.82 -14.24
C TYR A 92 -7.72 -10.23 -14.63
N MET A 93 -8.68 -11.14 -14.86
CA MET A 93 -8.36 -12.54 -15.20
C MET A 93 -7.45 -12.63 -16.43
N ARG A 94 -7.62 -11.74 -17.43
CA ARG A 94 -6.78 -11.74 -18.63
C ARG A 94 -5.34 -11.32 -18.38
N ILE A 95 -5.13 -10.40 -17.44
CA ILE A 95 -3.79 -9.86 -17.16
C ILE A 95 -3.11 -10.52 -15.98
N ARG A 96 -3.84 -11.29 -15.14
CA ARG A 96 -3.32 -11.84 -13.87
C ARG A 96 -2.07 -12.69 -14.04
N ASP A 97 -1.85 -13.26 -15.23
CA ASP A 97 -0.62 -14.01 -15.49
C ASP A 97 0.63 -13.16 -15.36
N ASN A 98 0.56 -11.86 -15.65
CA ASN A 98 1.71 -10.94 -15.54
C ASN A 98 2.08 -10.65 -14.08
N TRP A 99 1.11 -10.68 -13.16
CA TRP A 99 1.28 -10.21 -11.78
C TRP A 99 1.44 -11.35 -10.78
N ASN A 100 0.84 -12.51 -11.08
CA ASN A 100 0.74 -13.61 -10.12
C ASN A 100 1.66 -14.78 -10.46
N ARG A 101 2.81 -14.54 -11.11
CA ARG A 101 3.73 -15.61 -11.50
C ARG A 101 4.35 -16.24 -10.25
N PRO A 102 4.31 -17.58 -10.10
CA PRO A 102 4.92 -18.22 -8.94
C PRO A 102 6.43 -18.06 -9.00
N ILE A 103 7.01 -17.49 -7.96
CA ILE A 103 8.46 -17.44 -7.75
C ILE A 103 8.87 -18.77 -7.11
N CYS A 104 9.92 -19.41 -7.63
CA CYS A 104 10.43 -20.68 -7.11
C CYS A 104 11.89 -20.63 -6.63
N SER A 105 12.48 -19.43 -6.58
CA SER A 105 13.76 -19.17 -5.92
C SER A 105 13.58 -18.16 -4.79
N VAL A 106 14.71 -17.77 -4.22
CA VAL A 106 14.84 -16.58 -3.38
C VAL A 106 14.45 -15.34 -4.19
N PRO A 107 13.66 -14.41 -3.64
CA PRO A 107 13.28 -13.16 -4.29
C PRO A 107 14.42 -12.11 -4.21
N GLY A 108 15.62 -12.51 -4.63
CA GLY A 108 16.81 -11.67 -4.65
C GLY A 108 16.80 -10.65 -5.79
N ALA A 109 17.98 -10.12 -6.14
CA ALA A 109 18.12 -9.24 -7.32
C ALA A 109 17.72 -9.93 -8.64
N LYS A 110 17.88 -11.26 -8.68
CA LYS A 110 17.33 -12.14 -9.71
C LYS A 110 16.48 -13.19 -9.05
N MET A 111 15.47 -13.66 -9.77
CA MET A 111 14.58 -14.71 -9.32
C MET A 111 14.19 -15.66 -10.44
N ASP A 112 13.87 -16.89 -10.07
CA ASP A 112 13.38 -17.92 -10.96
C ASP A 112 11.86 -17.98 -10.89
N LEU A 113 11.23 -18.04 -12.06
CA LEU A 113 9.79 -18.09 -12.22
C LEU A 113 9.37 -19.46 -12.73
N LEU A 114 8.37 -20.05 -12.09
CA LEU A 114 7.77 -21.29 -12.58
C LEU A 114 6.92 -20.98 -13.82
N GLU A 115 7.24 -21.63 -14.93
CA GLU A 115 6.47 -21.47 -16.15
C GLU A 115 5.12 -22.18 -16.02
N ARG A 116 4.08 -21.47 -16.45
CA ARG A 116 2.72 -21.99 -16.51
C ARG A 116 2.06 -21.58 -17.81
N ALA A 117 1.17 -22.44 -18.28
CA ALA A 117 0.35 -22.18 -19.45
C ALA A 117 -1.12 -22.20 -19.05
N SER A 118 -1.91 -21.37 -19.73
CA SER A 118 -3.36 -21.40 -19.65
C SER A 118 -3.95 -21.61 -21.04
N LYS A 119 -5.02 -22.41 -21.12
CA LYS A 119 -5.80 -22.64 -22.36
C LYS A 119 -7.19 -22.01 -22.29
N ASP A 120 -7.50 -21.35 -21.18
CA ASP A 120 -8.82 -20.84 -20.86
C ASP A 120 -8.74 -19.38 -20.43
N TYR A 121 -7.93 -18.56 -21.11
CA TYR A 121 -7.78 -17.12 -20.82
C TYR A 121 -7.38 -16.83 -19.36
N ASN A 122 -6.40 -17.58 -18.86
CA ASN A 122 -5.88 -17.50 -17.51
C ASN A 122 -6.92 -17.84 -16.45
N TRP A 123 -7.98 -18.61 -16.72
CA TRP A 123 -8.91 -19.07 -15.67
C TRP A 123 -8.30 -20.17 -14.80
N THR A 124 -7.59 -21.09 -15.44
CA THR A 124 -6.77 -22.11 -14.80
C THR A 124 -5.36 -22.06 -15.37
N PHE A 125 -4.41 -22.56 -14.57
CA PHE A 125 -3.02 -22.66 -14.96
C PHE A 125 -2.53 -24.08 -14.79
N GLN A 126 -1.79 -24.57 -15.78
CA GLN A 126 -1.07 -25.83 -15.71
C GLN A 126 0.42 -25.50 -15.69
N HIS A 127 1.12 -26.01 -14.68
CA HIS A 127 2.58 -25.89 -14.62
C HIS A 127 3.19 -26.74 -15.73
N THR A 128 4.13 -26.16 -16.48
CA THR A 128 4.81 -26.88 -17.58
C THR A 128 5.98 -27.73 -17.07
N GLY A 129 6.36 -27.56 -15.79
CA GLY A 129 7.55 -28.15 -15.19
C GLY A 129 8.85 -27.42 -15.56
N LYS A 130 8.78 -26.40 -16.43
CA LYS A 130 9.93 -25.57 -16.79
C LYS A 130 10.05 -24.38 -15.84
N VAL A 131 11.29 -23.91 -15.69
CA VAL A 131 11.62 -22.75 -14.87
C VAL A 131 12.34 -21.74 -15.76
N VAL A 132 11.84 -20.50 -15.76
CA VAL A 132 12.52 -19.36 -16.36
C VAL A 132 13.49 -18.83 -15.32
N LYS A 133 14.78 -19.00 -15.57
CA LYS A 133 15.82 -18.67 -14.60
C LYS A 133 16.31 -17.23 -14.75
N ASP A 134 16.90 -16.71 -13.67
CA ASP A 134 17.67 -15.46 -13.67
C ASP A 134 16.89 -14.23 -14.16
N VAL A 135 15.58 -14.16 -13.89
CA VAL A 135 14.75 -13.01 -14.24
C VAL A 135 15.07 -11.85 -13.31
N ILE A 136 15.25 -10.65 -13.86
CA ILE A 136 15.57 -9.46 -13.08
C ILE A 136 14.36 -9.07 -12.22
N ASN A 137 14.58 -8.95 -10.92
CA ASN A 137 13.56 -8.51 -9.97
C ASN A 137 13.52 -6.99 -9.88
N MET A 138 12.58 -6.37 -10.62
CA MET A 138 12.33 -4.92 -10.58
C MET A 138 11.12 -4.55 -9.72
N GLY A 139 10.50 -5.53 -9.04
CA GLY A 139 9.23 -5.35 -8.33
C GLY A 139 9.33 -5.40 -6.80
N SER A 140 10.52 -5.60 -6.25
CA SER A 140 10.72 -5.72 -4.79
C SER A 140 11.43 -4.50 -4.20
N TYR A 141 11.27 -4.31 -2.89
CA TYR A 141 11.97 -3.29 -2.11
C TYR A 141 13.34 -3.77 -1.60
N ASN A 142 13.93 -4.81 -2.20
CA ASN A 142 15.18 -5.41 -1.74
C ASN A 142 16.42 -4.62 -2.21
N TYR A 143 16.44 -3.30 -2.00
CA TYR A 143 17.51 -2.41 -2.47
C TYR A 143 18.87 -2.72 -1.82
N LEU A 144 18.85 -3.21 -0.58
CA LEU A 144 20.06 -3.53 0.19
C LEU A 144 20.50 -5.00 0.04
N GLY A 145 19.73 -5.83 -0.66
CA GLY A 145 20.07 -7.25 -0.85
C GLY A 145 19.95 -8.11 0.42
N PHE A 146 19.13 -7.70 1.39
CA PHE A 146 18.96 -8.45 2.64
C PHE A 146 17.97 -9.62 2.54
N ALA A 147 17.18 -9.68 1.47
CA ALA A 147 16.21 -10.78 1.24
C ALA A 147 16.84 -12.05 0.61
N GLU A 148 18.15 -12.21 0.68
CA GLU A 148 18.86 -13.39 0.17
C GLU A 148 18.74 -14.59 1.14
N ASN A 149 18.95 -15.82 0.65
CA ASN A 149 18.96 -17.03 1.50
C ASN A 149 20.31 -17.32 2.15
N THR A 150 21.29 -16.44 1.97
CA THR A 150 22.63 -16.59 2.51
C THR A 150 23.08 -15.28 3.14
N GLY A 151 24.02 -15.40 4.07
CA GLY A 151 24.61 -14.26 4.76
C GLY A 151 23.88 -13.91 6.04
N ARG A 152 24.41 -12.88 6.71
CA ARG A 152 24.10 -12.56 8.11
C ARG A 152 22.62 -12.43 8.42
N CYS A 153 21.81 -11.88 7.50
CA CYS A 153 20.37 -11.74 7.69
C CYS A 153 19.64 -13.09 7.67
N ALA A 154 19.98 -13.97 6.72
CA ALA A 154 19.40 -15.31 6.62
C ALA A 154 19.82 -16.20 7.79
N ASP A 155 21.09 -16.11 8.20
CA ASP A 155 21.63 -16.86 9.33
C ASP A 155 20.93 -16.43 10.64
N ALA A 156 20.85 -15.11 10.89
CA ALA A 156 20.17 -14.57 12.08
C ALA A 156 18.68 -14.90 12.12
N ALA A 157 17.99 -14.86 10.96
CA ALA A 157 16.58 -15.25 10.88
C ALA A 157 16.38 -16.75 11.19
N THR A 158 17.30 -17.59 10.72
CA THR A 158 17.30 -19.04 10.96
C THR A 158 17.53 -19.35 12.44
N GLU A 159 18.56 -18.74 13.05
CA GLU A 159 18.87 -18.87 14.47
C GLU A 159 17.70 -18.41 15.35
N SER A 160 17.14 -17.23 15.08
CA SER A 160 15.95 -16.73 15.78
C SER A 160 14.76 -17.68 15.64
N THR A 161 14.59 -18.31 14.47
CA THR A 161 13.51 -19.28 14.26
C THR A 161 13.72 -20.56 15.07
N HIS A 162 14.96 -21.00 15.28
CA HIS A 162 15.27 -22.14 16.14
C HIS A 162 15.00 -21.86 17.62
N GLU A 163 15.27 -20.62 18.05
CA GLU A 163 15.07 -20.19 19.44
C GLU A 163 13.60 -19.91 19.78
N TYR A 164 12.91 -19.10 18.97
CA TYR A 164 11.55 -18.64 19.24
C TYR A 164 10.46 -19.48 18.56
N GLY A 165 10.82 -20.30 17.57
CA GLY A 165 9.88 -21.02 16.72
C GLY A 165 9.23 -20.16 15.63
N VAL A 166 8.37 -20.79 14.82
CA VAL A 166 7.68 -20.14 13.68
C VAL A 166 6.24 -19.70 13.98
N GLY A 167 5.73 -20.03 15.17
CA GLY A 167 4.31 -19.87 15.50
C GLY A 167 4.10 -19.17 16.83
N VAL A 168 3.27 -18.12 16.82
CA VAL A 168 2.76 -17.48 18.03
C VAL A 168 1.35 -17.99 18.32
N GLY A 169 1.09 -18.39 19.58
CA GLY A 169 -0.19 -18.99 19.98
C GLY A 169 -1.34 -18.00 20.13
N SER A 170 -1.05 -16.70 20.19
CA SER A 170 -2.04 -15.62 20.16
C SER A 170 -1.42 -14.31 19.67
N THR A 171 -2.25 -13.28 19.49
CA THR A 171 -1.85 -11.93 19.11
C THR A 171 -1.07 -11.22 20.22
N ARG A 172 -0.29 -10.21 19.83
CA ARG A 172 0.44 -9.34 20.78
C ARG A 172 -0.47 -8.64 21.79
N TYR A 173 -1.73 -8.41 21.44
CA TYR A 173 -2.70 -7.79 22.34
C TYR A 173 -3.06 -8.69 23.53
N GLU A 174 -3.11 -10.00 23.33
CA GLU A 174 -3.52 -10.95 24.38
C GLU A 174 -2.32 -11.54 25.13
N MET A 175 -1.28 -11.94 24.40
CA MET A 175 -0.13 -12.66 24.95
C MET A 175 1.09 -11.75 25.21
N GLY A 176 1.04 -10.50 24.75
CA GLY A 176 2.14 -9.55 24.89
C GLY A 176 3.19 -9.66 23.79
N ASN A 177 4.30 -8.96 23.98
CA ASN A 177 5.43 -8.91 23.06
C ASN A 177 6.51 -9.94 23.42
N LEU A 178 7.28 -10.36 22.41
CA LEU A 178 8.55 -11.04 22.60
C LEU A 178 9.63 -9.97 22.82
N ASP A 179 10.69 -10.34 23.53
CA ASP A 179 11.93 -9.58 23.62
C ASP A 179 12.48 -9.14 22.25
N LEU A 180 12.42 -10.01 21.24
CA LEU A 180 12.84 -9.66 19.86
C LEU A 180 12.03 -8.50 19.27
N HIS A 181 10.75 -8.37 19.62
CA HIS A 181 9.92 -7.25 19.17
C HIS A 181 10.37 -5.94 19.84
N GLU A 182 10.62 -5.97 21.14
CA GLU A 182 11.10 -4.83 21.91
C GLU A 182 12.47 -4.37 21.40
N ASP A 183 13.38 -5.30 21.14
CA ASP A 183 14.72 -5.00 20.62
C ASP A 183 14.67 -4.35 19.23
N LEU A 184 13.81 -4.87 18.34
CA LEU A 184 13.57 -4.30 17.02
C LEU A 184 13.01 -2.87 17.14
N GLU A 185 11.97 -2.69 17.95
CA GLU A 185 11.29 -1.40 18.11
C GLU A 185 12.22 -0.36 18.75
N GLN A 186 13.06 -0.75 19.71
CA GLN A 186 14.07 0.13 20.27
C GLN A 186 15.19 0.45 19.26
N LEU A 187 15.64 -0.54 18.47
CA LEU A 187 16.65 -0.32 17.43
C LEU A 187 16.15 0.67 16.38
N VAL A 188 14.91 0.51 15.92
CA VAL A 188 14.27 1.41 14.96
C VAL A 188 14.08 2.80 15.56
N ALA A 189 13.63 2.91 16.82
CA ALA A 189 13.50 4.19 17.50
C ALA A 189 14.84 4.94 17.59
N ARG A 190 15.92 4.23 17.98
CA ARG A 190 17.29 4.79 17.99
C ARG A 190 17.77 5.19 16.61
N PHE A 191 17.52 4.37 15.59
CA PHE A 191 17.91 4.65 14.22
C PHE A 191 17.23 5.91 13.66
N LEU A 192 15.94 6.08 13.94
CA LEU A 192 15.15 7.23 13.50
C LEU A 192 15.31 8.47 14.40
N GLY A 193 15.91 8.33 15.59
CA GLY A 193 16.02 9.42 16.56
C GLY A 193 14.68 9.82 17.19
N VAL A 194 13.75 8.89 17.32
CA VAL A 194 12.41 9.11 17.90
C VAL A 194 12.29 8.47 19.29
N GLU A 195 11.33 8.94 20.09
CA GLU A 195 11.14 8.47 21.47
C GLU A 195 10.71 7.00 21.56
N SER A 196 9.94 6.52 20.57
CA SER A 196 9.42 5.16 20.51
C SER A 196 9.06 4.80 19.07
N SER A 197 9.05 3.51 18.75
CA SER A 197 8.58 2.99 17.48
C SER A 197 7.75 1.72 17.70
N MET A 198 6.94 1.35 16.71
CA MET A 198 6.13 0.13 16.75
C MET A 198 6.23 -0.59 15.41
N ALA A 199 6.48 -1.90 15.46
CA ALA A 199 6.68 -2.73 14.28
C ALA A 199 5.38 -3.44 13.89
N PHE A 200 5.02 -3.34 12.61
CA PHE A 200 3.86 -4.01 12.04
C PHE A 200 4.29 -4.95 10.91
N GLY A 201 3.75 -6.16 10.88
CA GLY A 201 4.10 -7.17 9.87
C GLY A 201 3.58 -6.88 8.45
N MET A 202 2.79 -5.82 8.25
CA MET A 202 2.25 -5.46 6.95
C MET A 202 2.24 -3.94 6.75
N GLY A 203 2.98 -3.46 5.75
CA GLY A 203 3.10 -2.03 5.45
C GLY A 203 1.77 -1.35 5.13
N PHE A 204 0.91 -1.99 4.32
CA PHE A 204 -0.42 -1.46 4.03
C PHE A 204 -1.28 -1.29 5.29
N ALA A 205 -1.27 -2.31 6.16
CA ALA A 205 -2.04 -2.34 7.40
C ALA A 205 -1.54 -1.31 8.43
N THR A 206 -0.24 -0.99 8.40
CA THR A 206 0.37 0.04 9.25
C THR A 206 -0.37 1.37 9.12
N ASN A 207 -0.74 1.76 7.90
CA ASN A 207 -1.48 2.99 7.68
C ASN A 207 -2.99 2.79 7.88
N SER A 208 -3.56 1.76 7.25
CA SER A 208 -5.00 1.60 7.18
C SER A 208 -5.65 1.28 8.53
N MET A 209 -4.93 0.60 9.44
CA MET A 209 -5.47 0.22 10.75
C MET A 209 -5.13 1.21 11.87
N ASN A 210 -4.02 1.96 11.77
CA ASN A 210 -3.62 2.89 12.84
C ASN A 210 -4.21 4.30 12.69
N ILE A 211 -4.48 4.79 11.47
CA ILE A 211 -5.13 6.11 11.29
C ILE A 211 -6.47 6.20 12.06
N PRO A 212 -7.36 5.18 12.02
CA PRO A 212 -8.59 5.16 12.82
C PRO A 212 -8.37 5.24 14.34
N ALA A 213 -7.22 4.83 14.85
CA ALA A 213 -6.88 4.97 16.27
C ALA A 213 -6.46 6.40 16.62
N LEU A 214 -5.89 7.14 15.66
CA LEU A 214 -5.40 8.51 15.85
C LEU A 214 -6.48 9.57 15.62
N ALA A 215 -7.40 9.33 14.69
CA ALA A 215 -8.46 10.27 14.30
C ALA A 215 -9.82 9.56 14.22
N GLY A 216 -10.88 10.29 14.56
CA GLY A 216 -12.24 9.77 14.55
C GLY A 216 -13.31 10.83 14.39
N LYS A 217 -14.56 10.52 14.74
CA LYS A 217 -15.69 11.47 14.66
C LYS A 217 -15.38 12.82 15.32
N GLY A 218 -15.53 13.90 14.54
CA GLY A 218 -15.21 15.27 14.96
C GLY A 218 -13.75 15.69 14.74
N CYS A 219 -12.94 14.86 14.09
CA CYS A 219 -11.61 15.21 13.60
C CYS A 219 -11.65 15.55 12.10
N LEU A 220 -10.64 16.30 11.65
CA LEU A 220 -10.38 16.60 10.25
C LEU A 220 -9.10 15.91 9.81
N ILE A 221 -9.14 15.25 8.65
CA ILE A 221 -7.97 14.72 7.97
C ILE A 221 -7.76 15.54 6.70
N LEU A 222 -6.61 16.20 6.60
CA LEU A 222 -6.13 16.83 5.37
C LEU A 222 -5.23 15.83 4.66
N SER A 223 -5.71 15.26 3.55
CA SER A 223 -4.98 14.26 2.77
C SER A 223 -4.39 14.88 1.52
N ASP A 224 -3.14 14.55 1.22
CA ASP A 224 -2.58 14.78 -0.11
C ASP A 224 -3.44 14.11 -1.21
N GLU A 225 -3.44 14.68 -2.42
CA GLU A 225 -4.15 14.10 -3.56
C GLU A 225 -3.46 12.86 -4.15
N LEU A 226 -2.14 12.70 -3.95
CA LEU A 226 -1.36 11.55 -4.43
C LEU A 226 -0.97 10.58 -3.30
N ASN A 227 -1.61 10.66 -2.14
CA ASN A 227 -1.41 9.69 -1.05
C ASN A 227 -1.75 8.26 -1.50
N HIS A 228 -0.92 7.31 -1.10
CA HIS A 228 -1.11 5.88 -1.34
C HIS A 228 -2.45 5.37 -0.81
N ALA A 229 -2.99 4.37 -1.49
CA ALA A 229 -4.29 3.77 -1.19
C ALA A 229 -4.44 3.33 0.28
N SER A 230 -3.34 2.95 0.96
CA SER A 230 -3.35 2.59 2.38
C SER A 230 -3.74 3.76 3.30
N LEU A 231 -3.24 4.96 3.02
CA LEU A 231 -3.57 6.18 3.78
C LEU A 231 -5.02 6.58 3.52
N VAL A 232 -5.44 6.52 2.25
CA VAL A 232 -6.81 6.82 1.84
C VAL A 232 -7.80 5.88 2.52
N LEU A 233 -7.50 4.58 2.56
CA LEU A 233 -8.34 3.60 3.24
C LEU A 233 -8.39 3.88 4.75
N GLY A 234 -7.25 4.10 5.40
CA GLY A 234 -7.21 4.42 6.84
C GLY A 234 -8.00 5.68 7.19
N ALA A 235 -7.86 6.74 6.37
CA ALA A 235 -8.62 7.96 6.53
C ALA A 235 -10.14 7.70 6.40
N ARG A 236 -10.57 6.91 5.42
CA ARG A 236 -11.99 6.53 5.24
C ARG A 236 -12.53 5.71 6.41
N LEU A 237 -11.75 4.75 6.91
CA LEU A 237 -12.13 3.91 8.05
C LEU A 237 -12.23 4.70 9.36
N SER A 238 -11.51 5.80 9.50
CA SER A 238 -11.55 6.64 10.71
C SER A 238 -12.92 7.26 11.00
N GLY A 239 -13.77 7.45 9.98
CA GLY A 239 -15.01 8.21 10.11
C GLY A 239 -14.80 9.71 10.39
N SER A 240 -13.57 10.21 10.21
CA SER A 240 -13.24 11.63 10.25
C SER A 240 -13.71 12.34 8.98
N ILE A 241 -13.77 13.66 9.02
CA ILE A 241 -14.03 14.45 7.81
C ILE A 241 -12.72 14.57 7.04
N ILE A 242 -12.73 14.19 5.77
CA ILE A 242 -11.54 14.20 4.91
C ILE A 242 -11.65 15.37 3.95
N ARG A 243 -10.59 16.17 3.83
CA ARG A 243 -10.41 17.15 2.76
C ARG A 243 -9.11 16.86 2.04
N VAL A 244 -9.16 16.90 0.71
CA VAL A 244 -7.99 16.67 -0.13
C VAL A 244 -7.36 18.00 -0.51
N PHE A 245 -6.04 18.10 -0.42
CA PHE A 245 -5.29 19.27 -0.86
C PHE A 245 -4.36 18.91 -2.02
N LYS A 246 -3.96 19.93 -2.78
CA LYS A 246 -3.14 19.73 -3.99
C LYS A 246 -1.74 19.25 -3.65
N HIS A 247 -1.25 18.29 -4.43
CA HIS A 247 0.05 17.68 -4.20
C HIS A 247 1.13 18.72 -4.29
N ASN A 248 2.01 18.68 -3.29
CA ASN A 248 3.13 19.58 -3.19
C ASN A 248 2.73 21.07 -3.25
N ASN A 249 1.58 21.44 -2.70
CA ASN A 249 1.08 22.81 -2.71
C ASN A 249 0.75 23.28 -1.29
N MET A 250 1.73 23.92 -0.65
CA MET A 250 1.61 24.46 0.70
C MET A 250 0.53 25.56 0.81
N VAL A 251 0.30 26.33 -0.26
CA VAL A 251 -0.76 27.36 -0.27
C VAL A 251 -2.15 26.71 -0.22
N SER A 252 -2.34 25.59 -0.93
CA SER A 252 -3.57 24.80 -0.87
C SER A 252 -3.79 24.23 0.53
N LEU A 253 -2.74 23.67 1.14
CA LEU A 253 -2.80 23.13 2.50
C LEU A 253 -3.15 24.22 3.52
N GLU A 254 -2.42 25.34 3.48
CA GLU A 254 -2.63 26.46 4.40
C GLU A 254 -4.03 27.04 4.29
N LYS A 255 -4.54 27.23 3.07
CA LYS A 255 -5.91 27.71 2.85
C LYS A 255 -6.93 26.79 3.52
N LEU A 256 -6.82 25.47 3.29
CA LEU A 256 -7.75 24.50 3.88
C LEU A 256 -7.64 24.43 5.40
N LEU A 257 -6.44 24.60 5.95
CA LEU A 257 -6.21 24.67 7.39
C LEU A 257 -6.86 25.90 8.01
N ARG A 258 -6.64 27.09 7.41
CA ARG A 258 -7.26 28.35 7.85
C ARG A 258 -8.79 28.25 7.81
N ASP A 259 -9.35 27.76 6.70
CA ASP A 259 -10.79 27.58 6.55
C ASP A 259 -11.35 26.60 7.60
N ALA A 260 -10.61 25.53 7.90
CA ALA A 260 -11.00 24.56 8.91
C ALA A 260 -11.02 25.16 10.33
N ILE A 261 -10.03 25.98 10.68
CA ILE A 261 -9.94 26.64 11.98
C ILE A 261 -11.04 27.70 12.13
N VAL A 262 -11.26 28.53 11.12
CA VAL A 262 -12.24 29.63 11.16
C VAL A 262 -13.68 29.12 11.18
N HIS A 263 -14.01 28.10 10.39
CA HIS A 263 -15.39 27.64 10.25
C HIS A 263 -15.76 26.45 11.15
N GLY A 264 -14.77 25.74 11.70
CA GLY A 264 -14.98 24.55 12.51
C GLY A 264 -15.62 23.39 11.74
N GLN A 265 -16.25 22.49 12.48
CA GLN A 265 -16.94 21.32 11.96
C GLN A 265 -18.16 21.71 11.11
N PRO A 266 -18.40 21.02 9.97
CA PRO A 266 -19.60 21.20 9.17
C PRO A 266 -20.86 21.04 10.02
N ARG A 267 -21.86 21.89 9.77
CA ARG A 267 -23.17 21.98 10.46
C ARG A 267 -23.09 22.47 11.91
N THR A 268 -22.21 21.91 12.74
CA THR A 268 -22.16 22.24 14.17
C THR A 268 -21.35 23.49 14.47
N ARG A 269 -20.45 23.91 13.56
CA ARG A 269 -19.49 25.02 13.73
C ARG A 269 -18.60 24.87 14.97
N ARG A 270 -18.56 23.69 15.59
CA ARG A 270 -17.72 23.41 16.75
C ARG A 270 -16.25 23.29 16.33
N PRO A 271 -15.30 23.64 17.20
CA PRO A 271 -13.88 23.37 16.93
C PRO A 271 -13.63 21.90 16.61
N TRP A 272 -12.63 21.63 15.78
CA TRP A 272 -12.15 20.27 15.51
C TRP A 272 -11.48 19.70 16.75
N LYS A 273 -11.74 18.43 17.05
CA LYS A 273 -11.04 17.74 18.15
C LYS A 273 -9.56 17.55 17.86
N LYS A 274 -9.25 17.25 16.59
CA LYS A 274 -7.91 17.05 16.05
C LYS A 274 -7.92 17.35 14.56
N ILE A 275 -6.84 17.94 14.06
CA ILE A 275 -6.56 18.06 12.63
C ILE A 275 -5.32 17.22 12.36
N LEU A 276 -5.43 16.25 11.47
CA LEU A 276 -4.34 15.37 11.05
C LEU A 276 -4.00 15.67 9.60
N ILE A 277 -2.72 15.91 9.32
CA ILE A 277 -2.22 16.11 7.96
C ILE A 277 -1.56 14.79 7.55
N LEU A 278 -2.04 14.21 6.44
CA LEU A 278 -1.52 12.98 5.89
C LEU A 278 -0.81 13.28 4.57
N VAL A 279 0.47 12.96 4.55
CA VAL A 279 1.36 13.11 3.41
C VAL A 279 2.16 11.83 3.27
N GLU A 280 2.45 11.43 2.04
CA GLU A 280 3.40 10.37 1.75
C GLU A 280 4.75 10.96 1.30
N GLY A 281 5.83 10.22 1.53
CA GLY A 281 7.23 10.68 1.60
C GLY A 281 7.88 11.23 0.33
N ILE A 282 7.13 11.83 -0.59
CA ILE A 282 7.65 12.64 -1.67
C ILE A 282 6.94 13.99 -1.62
N TYR A 283 7.33 14.81 -0.64
CA TYR A 283 6.85 16.17 -0.45
C TYR A 283 8.03 17.13 -0.56
N ARG A 284 7.88 18.20 -1.35
CA ARG A 284 8.90 19.24 -1.55
C ARG A 284 8.82 20.34 -0.49
#